data_AF-A0A0M6ZAX7-F1
#
_entry.id   AF-A0A0M6ZAX7-F1
#
_cell.length_a   1.000
_cell.length_b   1.000
_cell.length_c   1.000
_cell.angle_alpha   90.00
_cell.angle_beta   90.00
_cell.angle_gamma   90.00
#
_symmetry.space_group_name_H-M   'P 1'
#
loop_
_entity.id
_entity.type
_entity.pdbx_description
1 polymer ?
#
loop_
_entity_poly.entity_id
_entity_poly.type
_entity_poly.pdbx_seq_one_letter_code
_entity_poly.pdbx_strand_id
1 'polypeptide(L)'
;MTDDDTVYGAQVVLKRADGTSILDAQEALTASVIDKYRVPPEVRDTARKALEGFGFRVTGDDGTTISIEGSRTKFVETFGIEAGAEAVGVAAHATRIPANVSDYVADVIVPPSPSFF
;
A
#
# COMPACT_ATOMS: atom_id res chain seq x y z
N MET A 1 5.13 -23.05 16.05
CA MET A 1 4.24 -22.54 15.00
C MET A 1 4.87 -21.23 14.56
N THR A 2 5.64 -21.27 13.48
CA THR A 2 6.46 -20.14 13.04
C THR A 2 5.54 -19.07 12.46
N ASP A 3 5.77 -17.80 12.83
CA ASP A 3 5.04 -16.58 12.38
C ASP A 3 5.04 -16.35 10.85
N ASP A 4 5.58 -17.31 10.08
CA ASP A 4 5.87 -17.20 8.65
C ASP A 4 4.66 -17.50 7.74
N ASP A 5 3.60 -18.12 8.27
CA ASP A 5 2.35 -18.42 7.54
C ASP A 5 1.30 -17.28 7.65
N THR A 6 1.55 -16.28 8.50
CA THR A 6 0.62 -15.17 8.69
C THR A 6 0.60 -14.26 7.47
N VAL A 7 -0.57 -14.12 6.86
CA VAL A 7 -0.82 -13.17 5.76
C VAL A 7 -1.25 -11.84 6.34
N TYR A 8 -0.58 -10.78 5.90
CA TYR A 8 -0.87 -9.40 6.29
C TYR A 8 -1.49 -8.67 5.10
N GLY A 9 -2.53 -7.90 5.37
CA GLY A 9 -3.10 -6.95 4.41
C GLY A 9 -2.38 -5.60 4.50
N ALA A 10 -2.24 -4.90 3.38
CA ALA A 10 -1.71 -3.55 3.32
C ALA A 10 -2.45 -2.73 2.25
N GLN A 11 -2.39 -1.40 2.40
CA GLN A 11 -2.87 -0.46 1.40
C GLN A 11 -1.68 0.23 0.74
N VAL A 12 -1.55 0.03 -0.57
CA VAL A 12 -0.58 0.73 -1.42
C VAL A 12 -1.22 2.01 -1.90
N VAL A 13 -0.67 3.15 -1.50
CA VAL A 13 -1.11 4.45 -1.96
C VAL A 13 -0.50 4.72 -3.32
N LEU A 14 -1.35 5.05 -4.30
CA LEU A 14 -0.91 5.39 -5.64
C LEU A 14 -0.59 6.89 -5.72
N LYS A 15 0.43 7.22 -6.50
CA LYS A 15 0.73 8.59 -6.89
C LYS A 15 0.51 8.79 -8.38
N ARG A 16 0.24 10.03 -8.73
CA ARG A 16 0.06 10.48 -10.10
C ARG A 16 1.42 10.79 -10.74
N ALA A 17 1.41 11.01 -12.04
CA ALA A 17 2.61 11.33 -12.82
C ALA A 17 3.29 12.65 -12.39
N ASP A 18 2.55 13.56 -11.73
CA ASP A 18 3.09 14.80 -11.14
C ASP A 18 3.71 14.56 -9.75
N GLY A 19 3.72 13.32 -9.26
CA GLY A 19 4.25 12.93 -7.96
C GLY A 19 3.26 13.06 -6.81
N THR A 20 2.08 13.64 -7.02
CA THR A 20 1.08 13.87 -5.95
C THR A 20 0.24 12.63 -5.68
N SER A 21 -0.26 12.52 -4.45
CA SER A 21 -1.10 11.42 -3.98
C SER A 21 -2.24 11.93 -3.10
N ILE A 22 -3.16 11.03 -2.72
CA ILE A 22 -4.24 11.36 -1.77
C ILE A 22 -3.71 11.78 -0.39
N LEU A 23 -2.48 11.42 -0.04
CA LEU A 23 -1.84 11.82 1.21
C LEU A 23 -1.41 13.30 1.22
N ASP A 24 -1.26 13.92 0.04
CA ASP A 24 -0.91 15.33 -0.10
C ASP A 24 -2.14 16.25 -0.04
N ALA A 25 -3.34 15.70 0.12
CA ALA A 25 -4.57 16.47 0.19
C ALA A 25 -4.60 17.34 1.47
N GLN A 26 -4.54 18.66 1.29
CA GLN A 26 -4.69 19.63 2.38
C GLN A 26 -6.15 20.02 2.64
N GLU A 27 -7.06 19.61 1.75
CA GLU A 27 -8.50 19.87 1.83
C GLU A 27 -9.25 18.67 2.43
N ALA A 28 -10.51 18.87 2.83
CA ALA A 28 -11.36 17.77 3.29
C ALA A 28 -11.51 16.69 2.20
N LEU A 29 -11.30 15.42 2.58
CA LEU A 29 -11.42 14.26 1.70
C LEU A 29 -12.88 13.98 1.32
N THR A 30 -13.40 14.77 0.37
CA THR A 30 -14.70 14.55 -0.25
C THR A 30 -14.58 13.61 -1.45
N ALA A 31 -15.69 13.03 -1.91
CA ALA A 31 -15.71 12.20 -3.12
C ALA A 31 -15.09 12.92 -4.33
N SER A 32 -15.32 14.22 -4.46
CA SER A 32 -14.75 15.04 -5.54
C SER A 32 -13.24 15.24 -5.40
N VAL A 33 -12.71 15.30 -4.18
CA VAL A 33 -11.26 15.37 -3.93
C VAL A 33 -10.62 14.02 -4.24
N ILE A 34 -11.22 12.92 -3.80
CA ILE A 34 -10.75 11.55 -4.09
C ILE A 34 -10.65 11.32 -5.61
N ASP A 35 -11.65 11.76 -6.38
CA ASP A 35 -11.65 11.61 -7.83
C ASP A 35 -10.51 12.38 -8.53
N LYS A 36 -10.07 13.53 -7.97
CA LYS A 36 -8.90 14.27 -8.49
C LYS A 36 -7.59 13.50 -8.33
N TYR A 37 -7.47 12.71 -7.27
CA TYR A 37 -6.26 11.92 -6.98
C TYR A 37 -6.30 10.52 -7.58
N ARG A 38 -7.44 10.11 -8.14
CA ARG A 38 -7.58 8.84 -8.82
C ARG A 38 -6.61 8.76 -10.00
N VAL A 39 -5.83 7.69 -10.03
CA VAL A 39 -4.91 7.44 -11.14
C VAL A 39 -5.63 6.73 -12.30
N PRO A 40 -5.16 6.95 -13.55
CA PRO A 40 -5.70 6.28 -14.73
C PRO A 40 -5.69 4.74 -14.61
N PRO A 41 -6.64 4.02 -15.24
CA PRO A 41 -6.68 2.56 -15.20
C PRO A 41 -5.38 1.89 -15.67
N GLU A 42 -4.72 2.44 -16.70
CA GLU A 42 -3.43 1.94 -17.19
C GLU A 42 -2.31 1.94 -16.13
N VAL A 43 -2.27 2.99 -15.30
CA VAL A 43 -1.31 3.11 -14.18
C VAL A 43 -1.64 2.09 -13.11
N ARG A 44 -2.93 1.89 -12.82
CA ARG A 44 -3.39 0.90 -11.84
C ARG A 44 -3.07 -0.53 -12.27
N ASP A 45 -3.32 -0.86 -13.53
CA ASP A 45 -2.96 -2.15 -14.11
C ASP A 45 -1.45 -2.40 -14.05
N THR A 46 -0.65 -1.38 -14.32
CA THR A 46 0.81 -1.46 -14.25
C THR A 46 1.29 -1.67 -12.81
N ALA A 47 0.79 -0.87 -11.87
CA ALA A 47 1.10 -1.01 -10.45
C ALA A 47 0.67 -2.38 -9.91
N ARG A 48 -0.55 -2.84 -10.24
CA ARG A 48 -1.07 -4.17 -9.90
C ARG A 48 -0.13 -5.27 -10.38
N LYS A 49 0.22 -5.30 -11.67
CA LYS A 49 1.11 -6.32 -12.23
C LYS A 49 2.50 -6.30 -11.60
N ALA A 50 3.01 -5.12 -11.27
CA ALA A 50 4.30 -5.00 -10.60
C ALA A 50 4.23 -5.56 -9.16
N LEU A 51 3.19 -5.25 -8.40
CA LEU A 51 2.95 -5.78 -7.05
C LEU A 51 2.77 -7.31 -7.07
N GLU A 52 2.02 -7.83 -8.04
CA GLU A 52 1.88 -9.27 -8.27
C GLU A 52 3.22 -9.91 -8.66
N GLY A 53 4.07 -9.20 -9.41
CA GLY A 53 5.43 -9.63 -9.75
C GLY A 53 6.37 -9.75 -8.54
N PHE A 54 6.15 -8.97 -7.49
CA PHE A 54 6.82 -9.14 -6.19
C PHE A 54 6.21 -10.27 -5.34
N GLY A 55 5.16 -10.92 -5.85
CA GLY A 55 4.49 -12.03 -5.19
C GLY A 55 3.47 -11.61 -4.15
N PHE A 56 2.99 -10.37 -4.17
CA PHE A 56 1.81 -9.97 -3.41
C PHE A 56 0.54 -10.39 -4.13
N ARG A 57 -0.51 -10.67 -3.37
CA ARG A 57 -1.84 -10.89 -3.92
C ARG A 57 -2.61 -9.58 -3.87
N VAL A 58 -3.07 -9.09 -5.01
CA VAL A 58 -3.91 -7.89 -5.06
C VAL A 58 -5.37 -8.29 -4.80
N THR A 59 -5.98 -7.70 -3.77
CA THR A 59 -7.36 -8.01 -3.34
C THR A 59 -8.39 -6.98 -3.77
N GLY A 60 -7.96 -5.74 -4.07
CA GLY A 60 -8.84 -4.68 -4.56
C GLY A 60 -8.10 -3.42 -4.95
N ASP A 61 -8.78 -2.52 -5.65
CA ASP A 61 -8.33 -1.16 -5.92
C ASP A 61 -9.53 -0.20 -5.95
N ASP A 62 -9.36 1.00 -5.40
CA ASP A 62 -10.41 2.05 -5.37
C ASP A 62 -10.13 3.21 -6.35
N GLY A 63 -8.98 3.18 -7.01
CA GLY A 63 -8.51 4.24 -7.88
C GLY A 63 -7.41 5.11 -7.29
N THR A 64 -7.35 5.23 -5.96
CA THR A 64 -6.30 5.96 -5.23
C THR A 64 -5.40 5.04 -4.43
N THR A 65 -5.90 3.87 -4.03
CA THR A 65 -5.11 2.83 -3.39
C THR A 65 -5.33 1.45 -4.02
N ILE A 66 -4.38 0.55 -3.78
CA ILE A 66 -4.46 -0.89 -4.10
C ILE A 66 -4.30 -1.66 -2.80
N SER A 67 -5.26 -2.52 -2.49
CA SER A 67 -5.18 -3.46 -1.37
C SER A 67 -4.38 -4.68 -1.79
N ILE A 68 -3.35 -5.01 -1.00
CA ILE A 68 -2.49 -6.16 -1.22
C ILE A 68 -2.40 -7.04 0.02
N GLU A 69 -2.11 -8.32 -0.21
CA GLU A 69 -1.85 -9.31 0.82
C GLU A 69 -0.51 -10.00 0.56
N GLY A 70 0.23 -10.28 1.63
CA GLY A 70 1.52 -10.97 1.54
C GLY A 70 1.99 -11.48 2.89
N SER A 71 3.04 -12.31 2.89
CA SER A 71 3.71 -12.71 4.13
C SER A 71 4.55 -11.54 4.67
N ARG A 72 4.78 -11.54 5.99
CA ARG A 72 5.62 -10.54 6.67
C ARG A 72 6.98 -10.39 5.99
N THR A 73 7.62 -11.52 5.67
CA THR A 73 8.93 -11.56 5.01
C THR A 73 8.93 -10.76 3.70
N LYS A 74 7.89 -10.90 2.86
CA LYS A 74 7.79 -10.12 1.61
C LYS A 74 7.65 -8.63 1.85
N PHE A 75 6.89 -8.21 2.87
CA PHE A 75 6.76 -6.80 3.23
C PHE A 75 8.10 -6.20 3.69
N VAL A 76 8.87 -6.94 4.48
CA VAL A 76 10.22 -6.53 4.90
C VAL A 76 11.16 -6.49 3.69
N GLU A 77 11.17 -7.52 2.85
CA GLU A 77 12.07 -7.63 1.70
C GLU A 77 11.76 -6.62 0.59
N THR A 78 10.49 -6.26 0.39
CA THR A 78 10.09 -5.35 -0.69
C THR A 78 10.03 -3.90 -0.21
N PHE A 79 9.35 -3.65 0.91
CA PHE A 79 9.02 -2.30 1.39
C PHE A 79 9.77 -1.92 2.67
N GLY A 80 10.53 -2.85 3.25
CA GLY A 80 11.20 -2.63 4.53
C GLY A 80 10.21 -2.40 5.68
N ILE A 81 9.02 -3.00 5.59
CA ILE A 81 7.96 -2.87 6.60
C ILE A 81 7.94 -4.12 7.46
N GLU A 82 8.10 -3.95 8.77
CA GLU A 82 7.85 -5.03 9.72
C GLU A 82 6.36 -5.17 10.04
N ALA A 83 5.63 -5.82 9.14
CA ALA A 83 4.21 -6.11 9.34
C ALA A 83 3.99 -6.86 10.67
N GLY A 84 3.14 -6.32 11.55
CA GLY A 84 2.82 -6.90 12.86
C GLY A 84 3.83 -6.62 13.98
N ALA A 85 4.94 -5.91 13.73
CA ALA A 85 5.92 -5.54 14.76
C ALA A 85 5.64 -4.21 15.45
N GLU A 86 4.78 -3.38 14.87
CA GLU A 86 4.53 -2.04 15.41
C GLU A 86 3.66 -2.04 16.66
N ALA A 87 3.88 -1.01 17.47
CA ALA A 87 3.12 -0.73 18.67
C ALA A 87 1.61 -0.74 18.38
N VAL A 88 0.85 -1.36 19.29
CA VAL A 88 -0.61 -1.43 19.20
C VAL A 88 -1.20 -0.05 18.88
N GLY A 89 -1.85 0.07 17.72
CA GLY A 89 -2.55 1.28 17.30
C GLY A 89 -1.80 2.21 16.34
N VAL A 90 -0.59 1.85 15.86
CA VAL A 90 0.13 2.60 14.81
C VAL A 90 0.18 1.80 13.52
N ALA A 91 -0.07 2.46 12.38
CA ALA A 91 0.05 1.86 11.06
C ALA A 91 1.49 1.97 10.56
N ALA A 92 1.98 0.90 9.93
CA ALA A 92 3.37 0.81 9.49
C ALA A 92 3.50 1.33 8.07
N HIS A 93 4.45 2.24 7.86
CA HIS A 93 4.71 2.86 6.58
C HIS A 93 5.95 2.26 5.90
N ALA A 94 5.99 2.32 4.57
CA ALA A 94 7.13 1.85 3.81
C ALA A 94 8.37 2.66 4.14
N THR A 95 9.46 1.98 4.51
CA THR A 95 10.77 2.63 4.65
C THR A 95 11.49 2.75 3.31
N ARG A 96 11.07 1.94 2.33
CA ARG A 96 11.56 1.98 0.95
C ARG A 96 10.46 1.62 -0.04
N ILE A 97 10.51 2.23 -1.22
CA ILE A 97 9.69 1.85 -2.37
C ILE A 97 10.62 1.36 -3.49
N PRO A 98 10.43 0.14 -4.03
CA PRO A 98 11.26 -0.37 -5.12
C PRO A 98 11.16 0.52 -6.37
N ALA A 99 12.28 0.69 -7.10
CA ALA A 99 12.33 1.50 -8.31
C ALA A 99 11.29 1.10 -9.38
N ASN A 100 10.94 -0.19 -9.44
CA ASN A 100 9.98 -0.71 -10.42
C ASN A 100 8.55 -0.20 -10.19
N VAL A 101 8.23 0.25 -8.97
CA VAL A 101 6.90 0.76 -8.59
C VAL A 101 6.96 2.20 -8.09
N SER A 102 8.16 2.75 -7.91
CA SER A 102 8.36 4.09 -7.34
C SER A 102 7.79 5.21 -8.20
N ASP A 103 7.47 4.97 -9.47
CA ASP A 103 6.81 5.96 -10.33
C ASP A 103 5.30 6.06 -10.08
N TYR A 104 4.70 5.03 -9.49
CA TYR A 104 3.25 4.91 -9.34
C TYR A 104 2.80 4.73 -7.89
N VAL A 105 3.72 4.40 -6.99
CA VAL A 105 3.45 4.18 -5.57
C VAL A 105 4.02 5.35 -4.76
N ALA A 106 3.18 5.96 -3.93
CA ALA A 106 3.55 6.99 -2.97
C ALA A 106 4.06 6.36 -1.68
N ASP A 107 3.32 5.40 -1.15
CA ASP A 107 3.57 4.75 0.14
C ASP A 107 2.88 3.38 0.21
N VAL A 108 3.27 2.55 1.18
CA VAL A 108 2.59 1.30 1.53
C VAL A 108 2.32 1.31 3.03
N ILE A 109 1.04 1.17 3.39
CA ILE A 109 0.55 1.28 4.75
C ILE A 109 0.02 -0.09 5.19
N VAL A 110 0.65 -0.69 6.20
CA VAL A 110 0.13 -1.88 6.86
C VAL A 110 -0.68 -1.42 8.08
N PRO A 111 -2.00 -1.67 8.13
CA PRO A 111 -2.81 -1.28 9.27
C PRO A 111 -2.36 -2.02 10.54
N PRO A 112 -2.55 -1.42 11.74
CA PRO A 112 -2.24 -2.08 13.00
C PRO A 112 -3.06 -3.36 13.15
N SER A 113 -2.47 -4.38 13.76
CA SER A 113 -3.20 -5.58 14.14
C SER A 113 -4.38 -5.20 15.04
N PRO A 114 -5.61 -5.69 14.76
CA PRO A 114 -6.75 -5.40 15.60
C PRO A 114 -6.52 -5.97 17.00
N SER A 115 -6.53 -5.09 18.00
CA SER A 115 -6.56 -5.50 19.41
C SER A 115 -8.00 -5.85 19.77
N PHE A 116 -8.30 -7.15 19.81
CA PHE A 116 -9.54 -7.64 20.40
C PHE A 116 -9.39 -7.55 21.93
N PHE A 117 -9.95 -6.49 22.52
CA PHE A 117 -10.12 -6.36 23.97
C PHE A 117 -11.33 -7.15 24.46
#